data_AF-A0AAW4EN37-F1
#
_entry.id   AF-A0AAW4EN37-F1
#
_cell.length_a   1.000
_cell.length_b   1.000
_cell.length_c   1.000
_cell.angle_alpha   90.00
_cell.angle_beta   90.00
_cell.angle_gamma   90.00
#
_symmetry.space_group_name_H-M   'P 1'
#
loop_
_entity.id
_entity.type
_entity.pdbx_description
1 polymer ?
#
loop_
_entity_poly.entity_id
_entity_poly.type
_entity_poly.pdbx_seq_one_letter_code
_entity_poly.pdbx_strand_id
1 'polypeptide(L)'
;MGFNVVDPATRELGIVTAGHCDNNLTYSNSTLQLLYQNESDAGIYDVQWNKQRVIGTAKQQKNEIIIEGSPESIVSETPSIDLAVGMPVCKSGVTTGYTCGEIADTNAATEDYNGLPAKYVRARNANDAEMNADGDSGGPVFSGEAGHRSAYGIVHARGAGDRINHLYFMPIERLSILGISTLTSAFETESVPDVSGPSPSIPVNINFKGYPRFPVDLTLEVISCPAGWTCTGGTNRYATNTPSPLTFTWGCNSSGPDWPKHFRVRTSLKDASGTTGAVETSITCTGPATGAAHRNVNSHASPEAGLQ
;
A
#
# COMPACT_ATOMS: atom_id res chain seq x y z
N MET A 1 -9.41 -10.40 -13.84
CA MET A 1 -8.79 -9.26 -13.12
C MET A 1 -7.51 -9.74 -12.49
N GLY A 2 -6.42 -8.98 -12.61
CA GLY A 2 -5.09 -9.31 -12.07
C GLY A 2 -4.83 -8.74 -10.67
N PHE A 3 -3.55 -8.49 -10.37
CA PHE A 3 -3.13 -7.94 -9.09
C PHE A 3 -3.43 -6.45 -8.95
N ASN A 4 -3.64 -6.01 -7.70
CA ASN A 4 -3.42 -4.61 -7.33
C ASN A 4 -1.92 -4.33 -7.39
N VAL A 5 -1.56 -3.20 -7.99
CA VAL A 5 -0.18 -2.79 -8.24
C VAL A 5 0.05 -1.37 -7.77
N VAL A 6 1.33 -1.00 -7.69
CA VAL A 6 1.78 0.36 -7.41
C VAL A 6 2.89 0.75 -8.38
N ASP A 7 2.87 2.00 -8.81
CA ASP A 7 4.07 2.67 -9.34
C ASP A 7 4.88 3.18 -8.12
N PRO A 8 6.04 2.58 -7.79
CA PRO A 8 6.82 2.97 -6.62
C PRO A 8 7.42 4.37 -6.74
N ALA A 9 7.61 4.91 -7.95
CA ALA A 9 8.17 6.25 -8.17
C ALA A 9 7.15 7.34 -7.86
N THR A 10 5.89 7.15 -8.29
CA THR A 10 4.80 8.12 -8.07
C THR A 10 3.89 7.77 -6.90
N ARG A 11 4.02 6.56 -6.35
CA ARG A 11 3.15 5.95 -5.35
C ARG A 11 1.69 5.81 -5.81
N GLU A 12 1.45 5.81 -7.12
CA GLU A 12 0.10 5.68 -7.67
C GLU A 12 -0.35 4.22 -7.70
N LEU A 13 -1.55 3.95 -7.19
CA LEU A 13 -2.15 2.62 -7.17
C LEU A 13 -2.87 2.30 -8.48
N GLY A 14 -2.89 1.03 -8.86
CA GLY A 14 -3.58 0.54 -10.05
C GLY A 14 -3.87 -0.95 -10.01
N ILE A 15 -4.30 -1.47 -11.15
CA ILE A 15 -4.61 -2.88 -11.37
C ILE A 15 -3.97 -3.29 -12.69
N VAL A 16 -3.46 -4.52 -12.75
CA VAL A 16 -2.95 -5.10 -13.99
C VAL A 16 -3.90 -6.13 -14.59
N THR A 17 -3.78 -6.30 -15.90
CA THR A 17 -4.32 -7.41 -16.67
C THR A 17 -3.33 -7.79 -17.78
N ALA A 18 -3.67 -8.76 -18.62
CA ALA A 18 -2.88 -9.10 -19.80
C ALA A 18 -2.87 -7.95 -20.82
N GLY A 19 -1.79 -7.83 -21.57
CA GLY A 19 -1.57 -6.82 -22.62
C GLY A 19 -2.61 -6.92 -23.73
N HIS A 20 -2.93 -8.13 -24.15
CA HIS A 20 -3.94 -8.38 -25.20
C HIS A 20 -5.40 -8.14 -24.77
N CYS A 21 -5.65 -7.75 -23.53
CA CYS A 21 -7.01 -7.42 -23.09
C CYS A 21 -7.44 -6.04 -23.62
N ASP A 22 -8.75 -5.88 -23.85
CA ASP A 22 -9.33 -4.59 -24.24
C ASP A 22 -8.96 -3.47 -23.25
N ASN A 23 -8.67 -2.27 -23.77
CA ASN A 23 -8.31 -1.11 -22.93
C ASN A 23 -9.53 -0.52 -22.19
N ASN A 24 -10.75 -0.95 -22.52
CA ASN A 24 -12.00 -0.49 -21.91
C ASN A 24 -12.49 -1.48 -20.85
N LEU A 25 -11.81 -1.49 -19.71
CA LEU A 25 -12.10 -2.41 -18.60
C LEU A 25 -12.97 -1.74 -17.54
N THR A 26 -13.73 -2.53 -16.80
CA THR A 26 -14.47 -2.09 -15.61
C THR A 26 -14.14 -2.96 -14.41
N TYR A 27 -14.33 -2.44 -13.21
CA TYR A 27 -14.35 -3.25 -11.99
C TYR A 27 -15.40 -4.36 -12.08
N SER A 28 -15.06 -5.57 -11.62
CA SER A 28 -16.03 -6.67 -11.56
C SER A 28 -17.28 -6.24 -10.79
N ASN A 29 -18.46 -6.56 -11.32
CA ASN A 29 -19.76 -6.16 -10.75
C ASN A 29 -19.95 -4.64 -10.58
N SER A 30 -19.31 -3.84 -11.43
CA SER A 30 -19.35 -2.38 -11.35
C SER A 30 -19.27 -1.75 -12.74
N THR A 31 -19.91 -0.59 -12.91
CA THR A 31 -19.82 0.24 -14.13
C THR A 31 -18.62 1.19 -14.10
N LEU A 32 -17.88 1.21 -12.99
CA LEU A 32 -16.69 2.03 -12.84
C LEU A 32 -15.59 1.56 -13.80
N GLN A 33 -15.29 2.42 -14.77
CA GLN A 33 -14.23 2.21 -15.74
C GLN A 33 -12.84 2.33 -15.12
N LEU A 34 -11.97 1.47 -15.60
CA LEU A 34 -10.54 1.55 -15.46
C LEU A 34 -9.98 2.39 -16.61
N LEU A 35 -9.04 3.27 -16.28
CA LEU A 35 -8.30 4.09 -17.23
C LEU A 35 -7.02 3.37 -17.60
N TYR A 36 -6.93 2.98 -18.86
CA TYR A 36 -5.68 2.57 -19.49
C TYR A 36 -4.56 3.57 -19.19
N GLN A 37 -3.39 3.06 -18.77
CA GLN A 37 -2.19 3.86 -18.56
C GLN A 37 -1.11 3.50 -19.56
N ASN A 38 -0.74 2.23 -19.64
CA ASN A 38 0.35 1.73 -20.46
C ASN A 38 0.24 0.22 -20.66
N GLU A 39 0.90 -0.32 -21.69
CA GLU A 39 0.96 -1.76 -21.95
C GLU A 39 2.28 -2.18 -22.59
N SER A 40 2.57 -3.47 -22.46
CA SER A 40 3.58 -4.17 -23.24
C SER A 40 2.99 -5.52 -23.64
N ASP A 41 2.74 -5.68 -24.93
CA ASP A 41 2.00 -6.80 -25.50
C ASP A 41 2.81 -7.45 -26.64
N ALA A 42 4.01 -7.93 -26.36
CA ALA A 42 4.84 -8.65 -27.32
C ALA A 42 5.96 -9.46 -26.67
N GLY A 43 6.32 -10.58 -27.31
CA GLY A 43 7.43 -11.43 -26.91
C GLY A 43 7.24 -12.02 -25.52
N ILE A 44 8.08 -11.59 -24.57
CA ILE A 44 8.03 -12.07 -23.17
C ILE A 44 7.06 -11.26 -22.29
N TYR A 45 6.43 -10.23 -22.84
CA TYR A 45 5.52 -9.34 -22.12
C TYR A 45 4.09 -9.49 -22.63
N ASP A 46 3.17 -9.61 -21.69
CA ASP A 46 1.73 -9.58 -21.92
C ASP A 46 1.08 -8.93 -20.70
N VAL A 47 1.23 -7.61 -20.59
CA VAL A 47 0.77 -6.83 -19.44
C VAL A 47 0.21 -5.48 -19.85
N GLN A 48 -0.90 -5.12 -19.22
CA GLN A 48 -1.49 -3.80 -19.28
C GLN A 48 -1.75 -3.26 -17.87
N TRP A 49 -1.37 -2.00 -17.64
CA TRP A 49 -1.62 -1.28 -16.41
C TRP A 49 -2.79 -0.32 -16.54
N ASN A 50 -3.66 -0.36 -15.54
CA ASN A 50 -4.84 0.48 -15.48
C ASN A 50 -4.98 1.17 -14.11
N LYS A 51 -5.55 2.37 -14.09
CA LYS A 51 -5.92 3.10 -12.86
C LYS A 51 -7.44 3.17 -12.72
N GLN A 52 -7.95 3.29 -11.51
CA GLN A 52 -9.35 3.71 -11.36
C GLN A 52 -9.53 5.13 -11.89
N ARG A 53 -10.60 5.35 -12.65
CA ARG A 53 -11.11 6.70 -12.93
C ARG A 53 -11.49 7.39 -11.62
N VAL A 54 -10.87 8.53 -11.31
CA VAL A 54 -11.11 9.31 -10.07
C VAL A 54 -12.43 10.10 -10.18
N ILE A 55 -13.53 9.38 -10.42
CA ILE A 55 -14.90 9.90 -10.39
C ILE A 55 -15.68 9.05 -9.39
N GLY A 56 -16.32 9.70 -8.43
CA GLY A 56 -17.05 9.03 -7.35
C GLY A 56 -16.14 8.45 -6.27
N THR A 57 -16.59 7.39 -5.61
CA THR A 57 -15.90 6.80 -4.46
C THR A 57 -14.72 5.94 -4.92
N ALA A 58 -13.53 6.26 -4.38
CA ALA A 58 -12.34 5.41 -4.50
C ALA A 58 -12.65 3.98 -4.06
N LYS A 59 -12.33 2.98 -4.89
CA LYS A 59 -12.43 1.57 -4.53
C LYS A 59 -11.29 1.18 -3.59
N GLN A 60 -11.50 0.14 -2.81
CA GLN A 60 -10.42 -0.42 -1.98
C GLN A 60 -9.33 -0.97 -2.90
N GLN A 61 -8.08 -0.74 -2.55
CA GLN A 61 -6.92 -1.35 -3.19
C GLN A 61 -5.99 -1.80 -2.07
N LYS A 62 -6.16 -3.06 -1.69
CA LYS A 62 -5.34 -3.75 -0.69
C LYS A 62 -4.34 -4.66 -1.39
N ASN A 63 -3.34 -5.11 -0.64
CA ASN A 63 -2.43 -6.17 -1.05
C ASN A 63 -3.15 -7.54 -1.06
N GLU A 64 -4.25 -7.64 -1.81
CA GLU A 64 -5.11 -8.83 -1.84
C GLU A 64 -5.57 -9.14 -3.26
N ILE A 65 -5.92 -10.41 -3.46
CA ILE A 65 -6.64 -10.93 -4.61
C ILE A 65 -7.96 -11.55 -4.15
N ILE A 66 -8.89 -11.75 -5.08
CA ILE A 66 -10.16 -12.43 -4.79
C ILE A 66 -10.10 -13.88 -5.29
N ILE A 67 -10.31 -14.82 -4.38
CA ILE A 67 -10.39 -16.26 -4.64
C ILE A 67 -11.79 -16.71 -4.23
N GLU A 68 -12.60 -17.17 -5.18
CA GLU A 68 -13.97 -17.66 -4.93
C GLU A 68 -14.83 -16.69 -4.09
N GLY A 69 -14.65 -15.39 -4.32
CA GLY A 69 -15.37 -14.32 -3.60
C GLY A 69 -14.76 -13.92 -2.26
N SER A 70 -13.71 -14.59 -1.79
CA SER A 70 -13.00 -14.28 -0.54
C SER A 70 -11.68 -13.54 -0.82
N PRO A 71 -11.34 -12.48 -0.06
CA PRO A 71 -10.06 -11.80 -0.18
C PRO A 71 -8.93 -12.64 0.43
N GLU A 72 -7.79 -12.69 -0.26
CA GLU A 72 -6.58 -13.39 0.16
C GLU A 72 -5.36 -12.48 -0.04
N SER A 73 -4.54 -12.34 1.00
CA SER A 73 -3.41 -11.42 0.99
C SER A 73 -2.23 -11.92 0.15
N ILE A 74 -1.67 -11.00 -0.64
CA ILE A 74 -0.39 -11.13 -1.33
C ILE A 74 0.65 -10.36 -0.52
N VAL A 75 1.68 -11.06 -0.05
CA VAL A 75 2.69 -10.47 0.85
C VAL A 75 4.11 -10.50 0.30
N SER A 76 4.30 -11.19 -0.83
CA SER A 76 5.59 -11.30 -1.51
C SER A 76 5.40 -11.55 -3.01
N GLU A 77 6.50 -11.46 -3.73
CA GLU A 77 6.64 -11.90 -5.11
C GLU A 77 7.70 -13.00 -5.15
N THR A 78 7.47 -14.04 -5.96
CA THR A 78 8.47 -15.07 -6.26
C THR A 78 8.84 -14.94 -7.74
N PRO A 79 10.05 -14.45 -8.06
CA PRO A 79 10.46 -14.27 -9.45
C PRO A 79 10.63 -15.62 -10.15
N SER A 80 10.58 -15.64 -11.48
CA SER A 80 10.69 -16.88 -12.26
C SER A 80 11.98 -17.68 -12.02
N ILE A 81 13.07 -17.01 -11.62
CA ILE A 81 14.35 -17.66 -11.29
C ILE A 81 14.25 -18.54 -10.03
N ASP A 82 13.32 -18.24 -9.13
CA ASP A 82 13.09 -18.99 -7.88
C ASP A 82 11.96 -20.03 -8.03
N LEU A 83 11.31 -20.08 -9.20
CA LEU A 83 10.34 -21.12 -9.51
C LEU A 83 11.06 -22.41 -9.93
N ALA A 84 10.53 -23.54 -9.51
CA ALA A 84 11.01 -24.85 -9.88
C ALA A 84 9.86 -25.76 -10.32
N VAL A 85 10.16 -26.71 -11.21
CA VAL A 85 9.21 -27.75 -11.62
C VAL A 85 8.72 -28.53 -10.39
N GLY A 86 7.41 -28.76 -10.32
CA GLY A 86 6.74 -29.39 -9.18
C GLY A 86 6.29 -28.43 -8.08
N MET A 87 6.65 -27.14 -8.13
CA MET A 87 6.13 -26.18 -7.16
C MET A 87 4.61 -26.00 -7.31
N PRO A 88 3.85 -25.93 -6.21
CA PRO A 88 2.41 -25.73 -6.25
C PRO A 88 2.08 -24.32 -6.75
N VAL A 89 1.14 -24.23 -7.67
CA VAL A 89 0.70 -22.98 -8.27
C VAL A 89 -0.80 -22.98 -8.43
N CYS A 90 -1.41 -21.86 -8.11
CA CYS A 90 -2.82 -21.63 -8.35
C CYS A 90 -3.01 -20.34 -9.13
N LYS A 91 -4.19 -20.21 -9.73
CA LYS A 91 -4.63 -18.95 -10.30
C LYS A 91 -6.08 -18.65 -9.93
N SER A 92 -6.49 -17.42 -10.14
CA SER A 92 -7.90 -17.01 -10.08
C SER A 92 -8.27 -16.30 -11.37
N GLY A 93 -9.42 -16.63 -11.96
CA GLY A 93 -9.89 -16.06 -13.23
C GLY A 93 -11.40 -15.96 -13.27
N VAL A 94 -11.93 -15.14 -14.18
CA VAL A 94 -13.37 -14.85 -14.27
C VAL A 94 -14.14 -16.05 -14.83
N THR A 95 -13.51 -16.84 -15.72
CA THR A 95 -14.20 -17.91 -16.45
C THR A 95 -14.12 -19.23 -15.72
N THR A 96 -12.93 -19.67 -15.33
CA THR A 96 -12.76 -20.97 -14.67
C THR A 96 -12.54 -20.86 -13.16
N GLY A 97 -12.61 -19.65 -12.59
CA GLY A 97 -12.50 -19.43 -11.15
C GLY A 97 -11.11 -19.80 -10.62
N TYR A 98 -11.11 -20.51 -9.49
CA TYR A 98 -9.91 -20.96 -8.79
C TYR A 98 -9.48 -22.34 -9.28
N THR A 99 -8.28 -22.42 -9.85
CA THR A 99 -7.67 -23.69 -10.29
C THR A 99 -6.23 -23.77 -9.80
N CYS A 100 -5.77 -25.00 -9.55
CA CYS A 100 -4.44 -25.27 -9.03
C CYS A 100 -3.77 -26.42 -9.78
N GLY A 101 -2.46 -26.46 -9.65
CA GLY A 101 -1.61 -27.45 -10.26
C GLY A 101 -0.17 -27.26 -9.83
N GLU A 102 0.75 -27.62 -10.71
CA GLU A 102 2.18 -27.55 -10.46
C GLU A 102 2.92 -26.91 -11.63
N ILE A 103 4.03 -26.25 -11.35
CA ILE A 103 4.94 -25.75 -12.38
C ILE A 103 5.48 -26.94 -13.18
N ALA A 104 5.31 -26.88 -14.51
CA ALA A 104 5.70 -27.94 -15.44
C ALA A 104 6.92 -27.54 -16.30
N ASP A 105 7.18 -26.25 -16.47
CA ASP A 105 8.32 -25.70 -17.19
C ASP A 105 8.48 -24.21 -16.82
N THR A 106 9.69 -23.78 -16.45
CA THR A 106 9.96 -22.38 -16.06
C THR A 106 10.35 -21.49 -17.24
N ASN A 107 10.56 -22.08 -18.42
CA ASN A 107 11.00 -21.37 -19.61
C ASN A 107 10.36 -21.98 -20.87
N ALA A 108 9.04 -22.17 -20.83
CA ALA A 108 8.28 -22.70 -21.94
C ALA A 108 8.26 -21.69 -23.08
N ALA A 109 8.94 -22.03 -24.18
CA ALA A 109 8.92 -21.24 -25.39
C ALA A 109 7.56 -21.38 -26.09
N THR A 110 6.97 -20.24 -26.46
CA THR A 110 5.92 -20.15 -27.48
C THR A 110 6.60 -19.54 -28.71
N GLU A 111 6.43 -20.16 -29.89
CA GLU A 111 7.26 -19.88 -31.07
C GLU A 111 7.32 -18.39 -31.44
N ASP A 112 6.22 -17.66 -31.21
CA ASP A 112 6.10 -16.22 -31.39
C ASP A 112 4.94 -15.67 -30.53
N TYR A 113 5.08 -14.45 -30.03
CA TYR A 113 3.96 -13.64 -29.53
C TYR A 113 4.10 -12.21 -30.04
N ASN A 114 3.13 -11.78 -30.87
CA ASN A 114 3.13 -10.48 -31.54
C ASN A 114 4.46 -10.14 -32.27
N GLY A 115 5.03 -11.11 -32.97
CA GLY A 115 6.21 -10.95 -33.83
C GLY A 115 7.55 -11.05 -33.10
N LEU A 116 7.55 -11.43 -31.82
CA LEU A 116 8.77 -11.60 -31.02
C LEU A 116 8.82 -12.98 -30.34
N PRO A 117 10.02 -13.55 -30.14
CA PRO A 117 10.18 -14.79 -29.39
C PRO A 117 9.61 -14.68 -27.98
N ALA A 118 8.81 -15.66 -27.59
CA ALA A 118 8.04 -15.62 -26.36
C ALA A 118 8.41 -16.77 -25.43
N LYS A 119 8.53 -16.45 -24.14
CA LYS A 119 8.98 -17.37 -23.08
C LYS A 119 8.17 -17.12 -21.83
N TYR A 120 7.40 -18.11 -21.42
CA TYR A 120 6.51 -18.04 -20.27
C TYR A 120 6.79 -19.17 -19.29
N VAL A 121 6.24 -19.06 -18.08
CA VAL A 121 6.20 -20.20 -17.18
C VAL A 121 4.94 -20.99 -17.50
N ARG A 122 5.09 -22.31 -17.59
CA ARG A 122 3.99 -23.24 -17.83
C ARG A 122 3.70 -24.01 -16.56
N ALA A 123 2.43 -24.04 -16.18
CA ALA A 123 1.89 -24.91 -15.16
C ALA A 123 0.95 -25.94 -15.77
N ARG A 124 0.73 -27.05 -15.07
CA ARG A 124 -0.29 -28.05 -15.43
C ARG A 124 -1.18 -28.36 -14.24
N ASN A 125 -2.46 -28.57 -14.50
CA ASN A 125 -3.38 -29.08 -13.50
C ASN A 125 -3.01 -30.53 -13.13
N ALA A 126 -2.91 -30.84 -11.84
CA ALA A 126 -2.51 -32.17 -11.38
C ALA A 126 -3.53 -33.27 -11.71
N ASN A 127 -4.80 -32.91 -11.91
CA ASN A 127 -5.90 -33.83 -12.20
C ASN A 127 -6.28 -33.87 -13.68
N ASP A 128 -5.43 -33.33 -14.56
CA ASP A 128 -5.70 -33.16 -16.01
C ASP A 128 -6.99 -32.39 -16.34
N ALA A 129 -7.54 -31.67 -15.36
CA ALA A 129 -8.65 -30.76 -15.58
C ALA A 129 -8.16 -29.47 -16.27
N GLU A 130 -9.09 -28.79 -16.94
CA GLU A 130 -8.85 -27.49 -17.53
C GLU A 130 -8.25 -26.51 -16.51
N MET A 131 -7.12 -25.90 -16.86
CA MET A 131 -6.45 -24.99 -15.92
C MET A 131 -6.91 -23.55 -16.10
N ASN A 132 -7.15 -23.09 -17.32
CA ASN A 132 -7.66 -21.75 -17.62
C ASN A 132 -8.43 -21.75 -18.96
N ALA A 133 -9.23 -20.70 -19.17
CA ALA A 133 -9.98 -20.48 -20.40
C ALA A 133 -9.93 -19.01 -20.84
N ASP A 134 -10.50 -18.73 -22.01
CA ASP A 134 -10.73 -17.37 -22.48
C ASP A 134 -11.49 -16.57 -21.41
N GLY A 135 -11.01 -15.37 -21.11
CA GLY A 135 -11.51 -14.51 -20.03
C GLY A 135 -10.76 -14.64 -18.70
N ASP A 136 -9.90 -15.65 -18.53
CA ASP A 136 -8.99 -15.72 -17.38
C ASP A 136 -7.72 -14.87 -17.57
N SER A 137 -7.46 -14.37 -18.79
CA SER A 137 -6.30 -13.53 -19.13
C SER A 137 -6.10 -12.39 -18.14
N GLY A 138 -4.85 -12.19 -17.74
CA GLY A 138 -4.46 -11.22 -16.73
C GLY A 138 -4.79 -11.62 -15.30
N GLY A 139 -5.49 -12.74 -15.06
CA GLY A 139 -5.79 -13.25 -13.72
C GLY A 139 -4.53 -13.52 -12.89
N PRO A 140 -4.54 -13.34 -11.56
CA PRO A 140 -3.37 -13.56 -10.72
C PRO A 140 -3.00 -15.04 -10.69
N VAL A 141 -1.70 -15.31 -10.78
CA VAL A 141 -1.05 -16.61 -10.55
C VAL A 141 -0.16 -16.50 -9.33
N PHE A 142 -0.29 -17.44 -8.39
CA PHE A 142 0.25 -17.32 -7.04
C PHE A 142 0.54 -18.68 -6.40
N SER A 143 1.25 -18.67 -5.26
CA SER A 143 1.58 -19.87 -4.48
C SER A 143 0.35 -20.60 -3.94
N GLY A 144 0.39 -21.94 -3.91
CA GLY A 144 -0.76 -22.77 -3.52
C GLY A 144 -1.25 -22.63 -2.07
N GLU A 145 -0.37 -22.30 -1.12
CA GLU A 145 -0.70 -22.22 0.30
C GLU A 145 -1.62 -21.03 0.65
N ALA A 146 -2.61 -21.25 1.52
CA ALA A 146 -3.59 -20.24 1.93
C ALA A 146 -3.04 -19.31 3.02
N GLY A 147 -3.61 -18.09 3.12
CA GLY A 147 -3.35 -17.14 4.20
C GLY A 147 -2.24 -16.12 3.93
N HIS A 148 -1.16 -16.50 3.23
CA HIS A 148 -0.08 -15.59 2.84
C HIS A 148 0.50 -16.04 1.49
N ARG A 149 -0.01 -15.44 0.41
CA ARG A 149 0.34 -15.87 -0.94
C ARG A 149 1.48 -15.04 -1.52
N SER A 150 2.34 -15.70 -2.29
CA SER A 150 3.35 -15.05 -3.12
C SER A 150 2.85 -14.95 -4.56
N ALA A 151 2.98 -13.79 -5.18
CA ALA A 151 2.65 -13.61 -6.59
C ALA A 151 3.72 -14.26 -7.48
N TYR A 152 3.28 -15.07 -8.45
CA TYR A 152 4.15 -15.73 -9.43
C TYR A 152 4.03 -15.08 -10.82
N GLY A 153 2.86 -14.54 -11.15
CA GLY A 153 2.66 -13.91 -12.44
C GLY A 153 1.19 -13.66 -12.78
N ILE A 154 0.92 -13.30 -14.04
CA ILE A 154 -0.45 -13.13 -14.55
C ILE A 154 -0.72 -14.08 -15.71
N VAL A 155 -1.94 -14.59 -15.79
CA VAL A 155 -2.38 -15.52 -16.85
C VAL A 155 -2.15 -14.87 -18.22
N HIS A 156 -1.42 -15.55 -19.10
CA HIS A 156 -1.20 -15.14 -20.47
C HIS A 156 -2.11 -15.95 -21.41
N ALA A 157 -1.95 -17.28 -21.41
CA ALA A 157 -2.59 -18.14 -22.39
C ALA A 157 -2.89 -19.53 -21.82
N ARG A 158 -3.66 -20.29 -22.60
CA ARG A 158 -3.99 -21.71 -22.35
C ARG A 158 -3.23 -22.58 -23.34
N GLY A 159 -2.93 -23.83 -22.96
CA GLY A 159 -2.52 -24.84 -23.93
C GLY A 159 -3.66 -25.27 -24.88
N ALA A 160 -3.31 -25.70 -26.08
CA ALA A 160 -4.26 -26.17 -27.09
C ALA A 160 -4.30 -27.71 -27.16
N GLY A 161 -5.40 -28.27 -27.68
CA GLY A 161 -5.54 -29.70 -27.94
C GLY A 161 -5.43 -30.55 -26.67
N ASP A 162 -4.48 -31.47 -26.64
CA ASP A 162 -4.18 -32.36 -25.50
C ASP A 162 -3.57 -31.62 -24.29
N ARG A 163 -3.18 -30.35 -24.45
CA ARG A 163 -2.60 -29.49 -23.40
C ARG A 163 -3.63 -28.57 -22.76
N ILE A 164 -4.89 -28.97 -22.79
CA ILE A 164 -6.00 -28.18 -22.27
C ILE A 164 -5.90 -27.89 -20.76
N ASN A 165 -5.17 -28.74 -20.06
CA ASN A 165 -4.80 -28.68 -18.65
C ASN A 165 -3.56 -27.81 -18.38
N HIS A 166 -3.00 -27.14 -19.38
CA HIS A 166 -1.82 -26.28 -19.22
C HIS A 166 -2.18 -24.80 -19.18
N LEU A 167 -1.57 -24.10 -18.23
CA LEU A 167 -1.57 -22.64 -18.10
C LEU A 167 -0.20 -22.11 -18.51
N TYR A 168 -0.19 -21.02 -19.29
CA TYR A 168 0.99 -20.20 -19.53
C TYR A 168 0.79 -18.84 -18.85
N PHE A 169 1.78 -18.39 -18.09
CA PHE A 169 1.70 -17.11 -17.40
C PHE A 169 2.98 -16.28 -17.55
N MET A 170 2.79 -14.96 -17.57
CA MET A 170 3.87 -13.99 -17.55
C MET A 170 4.41 -13.88 -16.11
N PRO A 171 5.72 -14.13 -15.87
CA PRO A 171 6.34 -13.95 -14.57
C PRO A 171 6.15 -12.57 -13.96
N ILE A 172 5.99 -12.52 -12.64
CA ILE A 172 5.61 -11.31 -11.91
C ILE A 172 6.63 -10.18 -12.02
N GLU A 173 7.93 -10.49 -12.04
CA GLU A 173 9.00 -9.49 -12.12
C GLU A 173 8.97 -8.68 -13.42
N ARG A 174 8.27 -9.18 -14.44
CA ARG A 174 8.12 -8.50 -15.75
C ARG A 174 7.15 -7.33 -15.70
N LEU A 175 6.36 -7.16 -14.64
CA LEU A 175 5.57 -5.95 -14.40
C LEU A 175 6.45 -4.68 -14.39
N SER A 176 7.72 -4.82 -14.02
CA SER A 176 8.70 -3.73 -13.98
C SER A 176 8.93 -3.04 -15.33
N ILE A 177 8.57 -3.68 -16.47
CA ILE A 177 8.64 -3.04 -17.80
C ILE A 177 7.76 -1.78 -17.90
N LEU A 178 6.67 -1.74 -17.12
CA LEU A 178 5.77 -0.58 -17.04
C LEU A 178 6.08 0.32 -15.83
N GLY A 179 7.17 0.04 -15.10
CA GLY A 179 7.54 0.79 -13.90
C GLY A 179 6.65 0.52 -12.69
N ILE A 180 5.95 -0.62 -12.65
CA ILE A 180 5.04 -0.99 -11.55
C ILE A 180 5.46 -2.31 -10.89
N SER A 181 4.98 -2.53 -9.67
CA SER A 181 5.14 -3.79 -8.93
C SER A 181 3.84 -4.19 -8.22
N THR A 182 3.75 -5.45 -7.78
CA THR A 182 2.60 -5.92 -7.00
C THR A 182 2.50 -5.17 -5.68
N LEU A 183 1.29 -4.81 -5.28
CA LEU A 183 1.04 -4.28 -3.95
C LEU A 183 1.16 -5.43 -2.94
N THR A 184 2.27 -5.52 -2.22
CA THR A 184 2.56 -6.59 -1.25
C THR A 184 2.43 -6.18 0.21
N SER A 185 2.39 -4.86 0.48
CA SER A 185 2.33 -4.31 1.83
C SER A 185 0.96 -3.71 2.13
N ALA A 186 0.33 -4.19 3.20
CA ALA A 186 -0.88 -3.58 3.75
C ALA A 186 -0.60 -2.15 4.22
N PHE A 187 -1.59 -1.27 4.08
CA PHE A 187 -1.56 0.05 4.70
C PHE A 187 -1.80 -0.08 6.20
N GLU A 188 -0.77 0.18 6.99
CA GLU A 188 -0.81 0.03 8.45
C GLU A 188 -0.01 1.16 9.11
N THR A 189 -0.50 1.64 10.26
CA THR A 189 0.26 2.53 11.13
C THR A 189 1.34 1.72 11.83
N GLU A 190 2.60 2.07 11.63
CA GLU A 190 3.74 1.37 12.23
C GLU A 190 4.07 1.93 13.61
N SER A 191 4.14 3.25 13.71
CA SER A 191 4.45 3.91 14.97
C SER A 191 4.02 5.37 14.97
N VAL A 192 3.75 5.87 16.17
CA VAL A 192 3.57 7.29 16.44
C VAL A 192 4.46 7.58 17.65
N PRO A 193 5.71 8.04 17.45
CA PRO A 193 6.68 8.18 18.52
C PRO A 193 6.22 9.16 19.60
N ASP A 194 6.58 8.88 20.85
CA ASP A 194 6.45 9.85 21.93
C ASP A 194 7.22 11.12 21.59
N VAL A 195 6.62 12.28 21.83
CA VAL A 195 7.24 13.58 21.52
C VAL A 195 7.28 14.48 22.74
N SER A 196 8.29 15.34 22.79
CA SER A 196 8.42 16.41 23.77
C SER A 196 8.87 17.69 23.09
N GLY A 197 8.26 18.82 23.41
CA GLY A 197 8.60 20.10 22.80
C GLY A 197 7.89 21.30 23.41
N PRO A 198 8.33 22.53 23.07
CA PRO A 198 7.82 23.75 23.70
C PRO A 198 6.42 24.14 23.23
N SER A 199 5.69 24.85 24.10
CA SER A 199 4.51 25.64 23.73
C SER A 199 4.84 26.66 22.61
N PRO A 200 3.93 26.97 21.67
CA PRO A 200 2.48 26.70 21.65
C PRO A 200 2.06 25.36 21.07
N SER A 201 2.95 24.62 20.41
CA SER A 201 2.56 23.39 19.72
C SER A 201 3.75 22.53 19.33
N ILE A 202 3.53 21.22 19.19
CA ILE A 202 4.54 20.24 18.83
C ILE A 202 4.07 19.47 17.58
N PRO A 203 4.91 19.31 16.55
CA PRO A 203 4.61 18.40 15.44
C PRO A 203 4.75 16.94 15.90
N VAL A 204 3.79 16.10 15.52
CA VAL A 204 3.77 14.66 15.81
C VAL A 204 3.77 13.89 14.50
N ASN A 205 4.74 13.00 14.35
CA ASN A 205 4.87 12.16 13.16
C ASN A 205 4.13 10.83 13.33
N ILE A 206 3.41 10.44 12.28
CA ILE A 206 2.72 9.16 12.16
C ILE A 206 3.44 8.38 11.06
N ASN A 207 4.23 7.40 11.47
CA ASN A 207 4.90 6.50 10.55
C ASN A 207 3.92 5.39 10.14
N PHE A 208 3.86 5.11 8.85
CA PHE A 208 3.06 4.04 8.28
C PHE A 208 3.84 3.30 7.19
N LYS A 209 3.45 2.06 6.93
CA LYS A 209 3.91 1.26 5.80
C LYS A 209 2.82 1.06 4.76
N GLY A 210 3.22 0.56 3.59
CA GLY A 210 2.33 0.35 2.45
C GLY A 210 1.99 1.64 1.69
N TYR A 211 1.01 1.52 0.81
CA TYR A 211 0.60 2.58 -0.11
C TYR A 211 -0.88 2.89 0.11
N PRO A 212 -1.21 3.85 1.00
CA PRO A 212 -2.59 4.22 1.25
C PRO A 212 -3.20 4.86 0.01
N ARG A 213 -4.49 4.65 -0.14
CA ARG A 213 -5.28 5.30 -1.16
C ARG A 213 -5.79 6.65 -0.69
N PHE A 214 -5.05 7.71 -1.05
CA PHE A 214 -5.43 9.07 -0.72
C PHE A 214 -6.81 9.45 -1.30
N PRO A 215 -7.60 10.25 -0.57
CA PRO A 215 -7.28 10.91 0.70
C PRO A 215 -7.25 9.98 1.92
N VAL A 216 -6.40 10.31 2.90
CA VAL A 216 -6.29 9.61 4.19
C VAL A 216 -6.83 10.49 5.31
N ASP A 217 -7.74 9.93 6.12
CA ASP A 217 -8.31 10.57 7.30
C ASP A 217 -7.57 10.12 8.56
N LEU A 218 -7.15 11.08 9.37
CA LEU A 218 -6.63 10.89 10.72
C LEU A 218 -7.76 11.04 11.74
N THR A 219 -7.79 10.16 12.74
CA THR A 219 -8.59 10.33 13.95
C THR A 219 -7.69 10.30 15.18
N LEU A 220 -7.86 11.29 16.06
CA LEU A 220 -7.19 11.42 17.35
C LEU A 220 -8.23 11.30 18.46
N GLU A 221 -8.06 10.30 19.32
CA GLU A 221 -8.84 10.10 20.55
C GLU A 221 -7.98 10.48 21.76
N VAL A 222 -8.52 11.29 22.66
CA VAL A 222 -7.81 11.71 23.88
C VAL A 222 -7.99 10.64 24.94
N ILE A 223 -6.88 10.05 25.38
CA ILE A 223 -6.86 9.02 26.44
C ILE A 223 -6.64 9.64 27.81
N SER A 224 -5.74 10.62 27.93
CA SER A 224 -5.55 11.37 29.18
C SER A 224 -5.08 12.80 28.95
N CYS A 225 -5.57 13.69 29.79
CA CYS A 225 -5.21 15.11 29.86
C CYS A 225 -4.58 15.47 31.20
N PRO A 226 -3.73 16.51 31.25
CA PRO A 226 -3.30 17.10 32.50
C PRO A 226 -4.50 17.60 33.33
N ALA A 227 -4.36 17.58 34.65
CA ALA A 227 -5.40 18.12 35.54
C ALA A 227 -5.68 19.60 35.24
N GLY A 228 -6.96 19.98 35.21
CA GLY A 228 -7.41 21.33 34.88
C GLY A 228 -7.41 21.67 33.38
N TRP A 229 -7.10 20.71 32.50
CA TRP A 229 -7.17 20.90 31.05
C TRP A 229 -8.41 20.25 30.45
N THR A 230 -8.97 20.93 29.45
CA THR A 230 -9.92 20.35 28.50
C THR A 230 -9.17 20.08 27.22
N CYS A 231 -8.84 18.83 26.93
CA CYS A 231 -8.34 18.45 25.61
C CYS A 231 -9.46 17.81 24.80
N THR A 232 -9.48 18.14 23.51
CA THR A 232 -10.41 17.57 22.55
C THR A 232 -9.60 16.72 21.59
N GLY A 233 -10.17 15.59 21.18
CA GLY A 233 -9.65 14.85 20.02
C GLY A 233 -9.79 15.66 18.74
N GLY A 234 -9.51 15.02 17.61
CA GLY A 234 -9.60 15.73 16.34
C GLY A 234 -9.56 14.80 15.15
N THR A 235 -9.92 15.35 14.00
CA THR A 235 -9.74 14.71 12.71
C THR A 235 -8.94 15.62 11.80
N ASN A 236 -8.15 15.01 10.92
CA ASN A 236 -7.45 15.71 9.86
C ASN A 236 -7.56 14.91 8.57
N ARG A 237 -7.47 15.56 7.41
CA ARG A 237 -7.54 14.90 6.11
C ARG A 237 -6.34 15.27 5.27
N TYR A 238 -5.56 14.27 4.91
CA TYR A 238 -4.46 14.39 3.97
C TYR A 238 -4.98 14.07 2.58
N ALA A 239 -5.06 15.08 1.70
CA ALA A 239 -5.62 14.91 0.36
C ALA A 239 -4.58 14.45 -0.68
N THR A 240 -3.31 14.79 -0.46
CA THR A 240 -2.23 14.58 -1.42
C THR A 240 -1.44 13.31 -1.11
N ASN A 241 -1.06 12.58 -2.17
CA ASN A 241 -0.17 11.44 -2.03
C ASN A 241 1.14 11.86 -1.36
N THR A 242 1.35 11.39 -0.14
CA THR A 242 2.48 11.79 0.72
C THR A 242 3.13 10.52 1.24
N PRO A 243 4.47 10.37 1.14
CA PRO A 243 5.16 9.25 1.77
C PRO A 243 5.10 9.36 3.30
N SER A 244 5.35 8.25 3.97
CA SER A 244 5.53 8.24 5.42
C SER A 244 6.72 9.13 5.82
N PRO A 245 6.61 9.95 6.88
CA PRO A 245 5.47 10.08 7.80
C PRO A 245 4.39 11.08 7.35
N LEU A 246 3.16 10.89 7.84
CA LEU A 246 2.17 11.99 7.94
C LEU A 246 2.40 12.75 9.24
N THR A 247 2.10 14.06 9.25
CA THR A 247 2.31 14.90 10.45
C THR A 247 1.03 15.61 10.85
N PHE A 248 0.74 15.65 12.16
CA PHE A 248 -0.24 16.56 12.74
C PHE A 248 0.42 17.44 13.80
N THR A 249 -0.24 18.53 14.15
CA THR A 249 0.25 19.47 15.16
C THR A 249 -0.59 19.33 16.43
N TRP A 250 0.06 19.04 17.56
CA TRP A 250 -0.59 19.02 18.87
C TRP A 250 -0.48 20.38 19.55
N GLY A 251 -1.60 20.93 20.01
CA GLY A 251 -1.64 22.21 20.72
C GLY A 251 -1.23 22.08 22.19
N CYS A 252 -0.35 22.98 22.62
CA CYS A 252 0.17 23.10 23.99
C CYS A 252 -0.26 24.43 24.66
N ASN A 253 -1.23 25.15 24.09
CA ASN A 253 -1.59 26.50 24.50
C ASN A 253 -2.18 26.55 25.93
N SER A 254 -1.34 26.74 26.95
CA SER A 254 -1.77 27.26 28.25
C SER A 254 -0.73 28.21 28.84
N SER A 255 -1.19 29.14 29.66
CA SER A 255 -0.37 30.08 30.43
C SER A 255 -0.06 29.58 31.85
N GLY A 256 -0.38 28.33 32.18
CA GLY A 256 -0.17 27.79 33.53
C GLY A 256 1.32 27.70 33.89
N PRO A 257 1.72 27.92 35.16
CA PRO A 257 3.12 27.86 35.58
C PRO A 257 3.66 26.42 35.66
N ASP A 258 2.77 25.42 35.82
CA ASP A 258 3.16 24.04 36.13
C ASP A 258 3.49 23.23 34.87
N TRP A 259 4.72 23.35 34.39
CA TRP A 259 5.27 22.54 33.30
C TRP A 259 6.15 21.40 33.86
N PRO A 260 6.31 20.27 33.14
CA PRO A 260 5.72 19.92 31.85
C PRO A 260 4.27 19.43 31.94
N LYS A 261 3.59 19.39 30.79
CA LYS A 261 2.23 18.86 30.65
C LYS A 261 2.25 17.59 29.81
N HIS A 262 1.65 16.52 30.34
CA HIS A 262 1.63 15.21 29.69
C HIS A 262 0.23 14.89 29.16
N PHE A 263 0.17 14.44 27.91
CA PHE A 263 -1.04 14.01 27.22
C PHE A 263 -0.83 12.59 26.72
N ARG A 264 -1.91 11.81 26.66
CA ARG A 264 -1.91 10.54 25.92
C ARG A 264 -3.02 10.58 24.90
N VAL A 265 -2.66 10.27 23.66
CA VAL A 265 -3.58 10.27 22.52
C VAL A 265 -3.49 8.94 21.81
N ARG A 266 -4.62 8.47 21.30
CA ARG A 266 -4.71 7.31 20.42
C ARG A 266 -4.95 7.80 19.00
N THR A 267 -4.12 7.31 18.08
CA THR A 267 -4.06 7.75 16.69
C THR A 267 -4.42 6.60 15.77
N SER A 268 -5.34 6.82 14.83
CA SER A 268 -5.66 5.87 13.76
C SER A 268 -5.76 6.58 12.41
N LEU A 269 -5.35 5.90 11.34
CA LEU A 269 -5.52 6.39 9.97
C LEU A 269 -6.62 5.58 9.26
N LYS A 270 -7.28 6.21 8.29
CA LYS A 270 -8.29 5.57 7.45
C LYS A 270 -8.17 6.04 6.02
N ASP A 271 -8.16 5.10 5.08
CA ASP A 271 -8.24 5.38 3.65
C ASP A 271 -9.47 4.69 3.04
N ALA A 272 -9.54 4.62 1.71
CA ALA A 272 -10.61 3.88 1.02
C ALA A 272 -10.61 2.38 1.36
N SER A 273 -9.44 1.80 1.66
CA SER A 273 -9.25 0.39 1.94
C SER A 273 -9.61 0.00 3.37
N GLY A 274 -9.58 0.92 4.33
CA GLY A 274 -10.03 0.67 5.70
C GLY A 274 -9.36 1.55 6.74
N THR A 275 -9.57 1.19 8.01
CA THR A 275 -8.93 1.85 9.16
C THR A 275 -7.76 1.00 9.63
N THR A 276 -6.62 1.64 9.91
CA THR A 276 -5.42 1.01 10.44
C THR A 276 -5.56 0.69 11.92
N GLY A 277 -4.66 -0.13 12.45
CA GLY A 277 -4.50 -0.31 13.89
C GLY A 277 -4.21 1.03 14.59
N ALA A 278 -4.83 1.23 15.76
CA ALA A 278 -4.67 2.46 16.52
C ALA A 278 -3.43 2.39 17.43
N VAL A 279 -2.64 3.47 17.46
CA VAL A 279 -1.41 3.56 18.26
C VAL A 279 -1.56 4.65 19.33
N GLU A 280 -1.20 4.33 20.57
CA GLU A 280 -1.17 5.29 21.66
C GLU A 280 0.20 5.96 21.77
N THR A 281 0.19 7.27 21.98
CA THR A 281 1.39 8.10 22.06
C THR A 281 1.31 9.05 23.23
N SER A 282 2.44 9.24 23.91
CA SER A 282 2.64 10.25 24.93
C SER A 282 3.18 11.53 24.32
N ILE A 283 2.50 12.64 24.58
CA ILE A 283 2.93 13.97 24.14
C ILE A 283 3.25 14.79 25.38
N THR A 284 4.47 15.35 25.44
CA THR A 284 4.93 16.19 26.54
C THR A 284 5.15 17.61 26.07
N CYS A 285 4.26 18.51 26.47
CA CYS A 285 4.46 19.93 26.26
C CYS A 285 5.37 20.48 27.36
N THR A 286 6.49 21.07 26.96
CA THR A 286 7.36 21.88 27.82
C THR A 286 6.91 23.34 27.74
N GLY A 287 7.22 24.12 28.79
CA GLY A 287 6.81 25.54 28.84
C GLY A 287 7.33 26.36 27.67
N PRO A 288 6.95 27.65 27.60
CA PRO A 288 7.47 28.55 26.57
C PRO A 288 9.00 28.41 26.53
N ALA A 289 9.58 28.32 25.34
CA ALA A 289 11.03 28.28 25.20
C ALA A 289 11.62 29.55 25.82
N THR A 290 12.11 29.45 27.06
CA THR A 290 12.71 30.59 27.75
C THR A 290 14.03 30.90 27.05
N GLY A 291 14.04 31.95 26.23
CA GLY A 291 15.26 32.67 25.93
C GLY A 291 15.94 33.06 27.24
N ALA A 292 17.24 32.81 27.32
CA ALA A 292 18.11 33.03 28.46
C ALA A 292 17.69 34.21 29.35
N ALA A 293 17.33 33.93 30.61
CA ALA A 293 17.22 34.94 31.64
C ALA A 293 18.62 35.50 31.96
N HIS A 294 19.09 36.49 31.19
CA HIS A 294 20.15 37.36 31.68
C HIS A 294 19.55 38.35 32.69
N ARG A 295 19.91 38.09 33.95
CA ARG A 295 19.62 38.88 35.15
C ARG A 295 19.64 40.39 34.87
N ASN A 296 18.47 41.03 35.00
CA ASN A 296 18.43 42.46 35.33
C ASN A 296 18.86 42.61 36.79
N VAL A 297 20.12 42.96 37.02
CA VAL A 297 20.55 43.48 38.32
C VAL A 297 20.10 44.94 38.37
N ASN A 298 18.98 45.17 39.04
CA ASN A 298 18.64 46.50 39.56
C ASN A 298 19.67 46.86 40.64
N SER A 299 20.59 47.76 40.34
CA SER A 299 21.38 48.46 41.37
C SER A 299 20.85 49.89 41.52
N HIS A 300 19.99 50.09 42.51
CA HIS A 300 19.71 51.41 43.08
C HIS A 300 20.15 51.43 44.53
N ALA A 301 21.25 52.13 44.80
CA ALA A 301 21.56 52.80 46.06
C ALA A 301 22.62 53.89 45.81
N SER A 302 22.20 55.16 45.90
CA SER A 302 23.04 56.35 46.11
C SER A 302 23.34 56.53 47.62
N PRO A 303 23.99 57.62 48.09
CA PRO A 303 25.19 58.35 47.63
C PRO A 303 26.25 58.49 48.76
N GLU A 304 27.48 58.94 48.47
CA GLU A 304 28.28 59.69 49.45
C GLU A 304 29.36 60.57 48.81
N ALA A 305 29.65 61.68 49.49
CA ALA A 305 30.36 62.87 49.02
C ALA A 305 31.89 62.78 49.18
N GLY A 306 32.62 63.64 48.46
CA GLY A 306 34.04 63.90 48.76
C GLY A 306 34.74 64.79 47.73
N LEU A 307 34.99 66.04 48.11
CA LEU A 307 35.85 67.01 47.40
C LEU A 307 37.31 66.53 47.34
N GLN A 308 37.96 66.66 46.18
CA GLN A 308 39.05 67.62 45.89
C GLN A 308 39.47 67.48 44.41
#